data_AF-A0A381ULI5-F1
#
_entry.id   AF-A0A381ULI5-F1
#
_cell.length_a   1.000
_cell.length_b   1.000
_cell.length_c   1.000
_cell.angle_alpha   90.00
_cell.angle_beta   90.00
_cell.angle_gamma   90.00
#
_symmetry.space_group_name_H-M   'P 1'
#
loop_
_entity.id
_entity.type
_entity.pdbx_description
1 polymer ?
#
loop_
_entity_poly.entity_id
_entity_poly.type
_entity_poly.pdbx_seq_one_letter_code
_entity_poly.pdbx_strand_id
1 'polypeptide(L)'
;MKRIGKIRNFLFCLILSIGFSTEYDSSFSVKWKNLPWGSGGLIPAGPPRNMVGPYDFDNDGFGDFIVASSYAGEYCNGVYHYEATQNDSVTLQWVYTFYDLSCAYDAYSSVAVGDIDGDNNLEILSLVDTSPGISGQKGLQIFEWNPDSSSFLSSPTYTWDMGLDSVWESGQILAAELDGDGNQEIIVSVMDGPWSALGTGGSSRMMIFELDSIISAIDSTENDSAIFTIEYTDDIWTNWSGYNISTGDLDNDGFMEIYTVAYEFYHLIIHESDGVNAYGYQADFFVSENTYDLGSQSIIVTDINQDGSNEMYALISGTNSLTNGDPYAPGVFYAVESVDDVSTLNFEHFHFFKNYTAGLRQINIGDADGDGNINLYLAGYFNEAVFDWEFDGGDPLSVENYTERIIFRDDTTDHFDNTSFQGLVSPMKLFSGDMDNDGNGDLIISSGSFASDKSTLFMVEHDGTLSINEQKKSLPNHFHLEQNYPNPFNPETQFSYTLTKDEAVELAVYDVMGRTIYILYKGRQRAGNHNVLWSGVDQNNNSVPSGIYFYRLRAGSTTKTKKMVLNR
;
A
#
# COMPACT_ATOMS: atom_id res chain seq x y z
N MET A 1 12.48 53.26 31.56
CA MET A 1 13.54 52.27 31.32
C MET A 1 12.93 50.90 31.15
N LYS A 2 13.48 50.13 30.21
CA LYS A 2 13.06 48.83 29.65
C LYS A 2 12.65 47.77 30.67
N ARG A 3 11.64 46.96 30.32
CA ARG A 3 11.81 45.49 30.17
C ARG A 3 10.72 44.88 29.28
N ILE A 4 11.20 44.28 28.20
CA ILE A 4 10.55 43.40 27.23
C ILE A 4 10.66 41.97 27.78
N GLY A 5 9.68 41.07 27.51
CA GLY A 5 9.88 39.64 27.75
C GLY A 5 8.68 38.71 27.53
N LYS A 6 8.49 38.31 26.25
CA LYS A 6 7.98 37.02 25.71
C LYS A 6 6.68 36.40 26.24
N ILE A 7 5.64 36.42 25.38
CA ILE A 7 4.61 35.36 25.30
C ILE A 7 4.87 34.62 23.98
N ARG A 8 5.00 33.28 24.05
CA ARG A 8 5.18 32.36 22.91
C ARG A 8 3.88 32.35 22.08
N ASN A 9 3.95 32.76 20.82
CA ASN A 9 2.90 32.46 19.84
C ASN A 9 3.18 31.07 19.28
N PHE A 10 2.26 30.13 19.52
CA PHE A 10 2.14 28.90 18.75
C PHE A 10 1.50 29.26 17.40
N LEU A 11 2.19 28.97 16.31
CA LEU A 11 1.67 29.08 14.96
C LEU A 11 1.01 27.73 14.64
N PHE A 12 -0.33 27.69 14.66
CA PHE A 12 -1.08 26.52 14.17
C PHE A 12 -1.34 26.76 12.68
N CYS A 13 -0.63 26.02 11.83
CA CYS A 13 -0.83 26.04 10.38
C CYS A 13 -1.92 25.01 10.07
N LEU A 14 -3.15 25.45 9.78
CA LEU A 14 -4.21 24.57 9.30
C LEU A 14 -4.07 24.43 7.78
N ILE A 15 -3.69 23.25 7.32
CA ILE A 15 -3.66 22.85 5.91
C ILE A 15 -5.09 22.41 5.53
N LEU A 16 -5.76 23.12 4.62
CA LEU A 16 -7.06 22.70 4.06
C LEU A 16 -6.80 21.79 2.84
N SER A 17 -7.18 20.52 2.95
CA SER A 17 -7.21 19.55 1.85
C SER A 17 -8.46 19.75 0.97
N ILE A 18 -8.28 19.79 -0.35
CA ILE A 18 -9.34 19.83 -1.36
C ILE A 18 -9.72 18.39 -1.69
N GLY A 19 -10.93 17.94 -1.34
CA GLY A 19 -11.43 16.61 -1.72
C GLY A 19 -12.11 16.64 -3.09
N PHE A 20 -11.60 15.85 -4.04
CA PHE A 20 -12.39 15.33 -5.16
C PHE A 20 -13.21 14.15 -4.63
N SER A 21 -14.50 14.05 -4.95
CA SER A 21 -15.27 12.83 -4.65
C SER A 21 -14.91 11.78 -5.70
N THR A 22 -14.20 10.74 -5.31
CA THR A 22 -13.90 9.58 -6.16
C THR A 22 -15.21 8.85 -6.49
N GLU A 23 -15.41 8.51 -7.77
CA GLU A 23 -16.61 7.79 -8.23
C GLU A 23 -16.51 6.30 -7.86
N TYR A 24 -17.65 5.65 -7.62
CA TYR A 24 -17.71 4.21 -7.41
C TYR A 24 -17.91 3.52 -8.76
N ASP A 25 -17.04 2.59 -9.12
CA ASP A 25 -17.22 1.79 -10.32
C ASP A 25 -18.17 0.62 -10.04
N SER A 26 -19.30 0.62 -10.73
CA SER A 26 -20.31 -0.42 -10.57
C SER A 26 -20.11 -1.65 -11.45
N SER A 27 -19.14 -1.64 -12.37
CA SER A 27 -18.76 -2.84 -13.13
C SER A 27 -18.03 -3.87 -12.27
N PHE A 28 -17.39 -3.43 -11.19
CA PHE A 28 -16.77 -4.32 -10.20
C PHE A 28 -17.79 -4.80 -9.15
N SER A 29 -17.80 -6.10 -8.89
CA SER A 29 -18.69 -6.69 -7.87
C SER A 29 -18.04 -7.84 -7.11
N VAL A 30 -18.37 -7.98 -5.82
CA VAL A 30 -17.90 -9.09 -5.00
C VAL A 30 -18.57 -10.38 -5.47
N LYS A 31 -17.77 -11.33 -5.94
CA LYS A 31 -18.21 -12.64 -6.43
C LYS A 31 -18.10 -13.72 -5.36
N TRP A 32 -17.02 -13.67 -4.60
CA TRP A 32 -16.77 -14.63 -3.54
C TRP A 32 -16.22 -13.95 -2.29
N LYS A 33 -16.51 -14.56 -1.14
CA LYS A 33 -15.82 -14.27 0.12
C LYS A 33 -15.80 -15.48 1.01
N ASN A 34 -14.74 -15.65 1.79
CA ASN A 34 -14.70 -16.71 2.79
C ASN A 34 -15.49 -16.34 4.06
N LEU A 35 -15.61 -17.30 4.98
CA LEU A 35 -16.07 -17.00 6.34
C LEU A 35 -15.01 -16.16 7.08
N PRO A 36 -15.41 -15.23 7.95
CA PRO A 36 -14.46 -14.41 8.68
C PRO A 36 -13.48 -15.25 9.50
N TRP A 37 -12.21 -14.86 9.48
CA TRP A 37 -11.13 -15.44 10.27
C TRP A 37 -11.33 -15.11 11.75
N GLY A 38 -10.90 -16.02 12.63
CA GLY A 38 -11.08 -15.92 14.08
C GLY A 38 -12.33 -16.67 14.58
N SER A 39 -13.24 -15.98 15.26
CA SER A 39 -14.42 -16.59 15.90
C SER A 39 -15.57 -16.91 14.93
N GLY A 40 -15.47 -16.48 13.66
CA GLY A 40 -16.53 -16.57 12.67
C GLY A 40 -16.41 -17.68 11.62
N GLY A 41 -15.30 -18.44 11.56
CA GLY A 41 -14.96 -19.27 10.40
C GLY A 41 -14.17 -20.55 10.68
N LEU A 42 -13.68 -21.18 9.60
CA LEU A 42 -12.89 -22.43 9.63
C LEU A 42 -11.47 -22.23 10.18
N ILE A 43 -10.97 -20.98 10.12
CA ILE A 43 -9.61 -20.63 10.47
C ILE A 43 -9.65 -19.80 11.75
N PRO A 44 -9.25 -20.38 12.89
CA PRO A 44 -9.24 -19.65 14.14
C PRO A 44 -8.01 -18.74 14.28
N ALA A 45 -7.19 -18.58 13.24
CA ALA A 45 -5.99 -17.73 13.28
C ALA A 45 -6.32 -16.23 13.21
N GLY A 46 -5.31 -15.40 13.46
CA GLY A 46 -5.39 -13.95 13.31
C GLY A 46 -5.60 -13.51 11.85
N PRO A 47 -5.77 -12.20 11.60
CA PRO A 47 -6.11 -11.68 10.27
C PRO A 47 -5.12 -12.09 9.16
N PRO A 48 -5.58 -12.29 7.92
CA PRO A 48 -4.73 -12.51 6.75
C PRO A 48 -4.05 -11.20 6.37
N ARG A 49 -2.82 -10.96 6.85
CA ARG A 49 -2.09 -9.69 6.65
C ARG A 49 -1.02 -9.76 5.57
N ASN A 50 -0.73 -10.95 5.08
CA ASN A 50 0.21 -11.17 3.99
C ASN A 50 -0.39 -12.19 3.01
N MET A 51 -0.24 -11.93 1.71
CA MET A 51 -0.86 -12.71 0.66
C MET A 51 -0.14 -12.46 -0.66
N VAL A 52 0.02 -13.51 -1.47
CA VAL A 52 0.67 -13.47 -2.79
C VAL A 52 -0.09 -14.36 -3.78
N GLY A 53 -0.12 -13.95 -5.05
CA GLY A 53 -0.85 -14.59 -6.15
C GLY A 53 -1.01 -13.62 -7.34
N PRO A 54 -1.65 -14.06 -8.43
CA PRO A 54 -2.10 -15.44 -8.67
C PRO A 54 -0.95 -16.37 -9.08
N TYR A 55 -1.15 -17.67 -8.90
CA TYR A 55 -0.31 -18.76 -9.42
C TYR A 55 -1.20 -19.81 -10.11
N ASP A 56 -0.60 -20.84 -10.70
CA ASP A 56 -1.31 -22.02 -11.23
C ASP A 56 -0.44 -23.25 -10.93
N PHE A 57 -0.48 -23.71 -9.67
CA PHE A 57 0.43 -24.74 -9.17
C PHE A 57 0.17 -26.10 -9.82
N ASP A 58 -1.10 -26.43 -10.08
CA ASP A 58 -1.51 -27.71 -10.63
C ASP A 58 -1.72 -27.70 -12.16
N ASN A 59 -1.52 -26.54 -12.81
CA ASN A 59 -1.61 -26.32 -14.26
C ASN A 59 -3.00 -26.64 -14.83
N ASP A 60 -4.07 -26.40 -14.07
CA ASP A 60 -5.44 -26.58 -14.51
C ASP A 60 -6.06 -25.31 -15.11
N GLY A 61 -5.34 -24.19 -14.99
CA GLY A 61 -5.68 -22.88 -15.52
C GLY A 61 -6.50 -22.02 -14.56
N PHE A 62 -6.89 -22.52 -13.39
CA PHE A 62 -7.48 -21.71 -12.34
C PHE A 62 -6.39 -21.11 -11.44
N GLY A 63 -6.65 -19.90 -10.95
CA GLY A 63 -5.73 -19.16 -10.11
C GLY A 63 -5.65 -19.71 -8.68
N ASP A 64 -4.42 -19.93 -8.24
CA ASP A 64 -4.03 -20.20 -6.87
C ASP A 64 -3.50 -18.96 -6.16
N PHE A 65 -3.57 -18.95 -4.83
CA PHE A 65 -2.88 -17.96 -4.02
C PHE A 65 -2.60 -18.44 -2.61
N ILE A 66 -1.60 -17.81 -2.00
CA ILE A 66 -1.12 -18.16 -0.67
C ILE A 66 -1.37 -17.01 0.29
N VAL A 67 -1.86 -17.34 1.48
CA VAL A 67 -2.18 -16.38 2.54
C VAL A 67 -1.45 -16.79 3.81
N ALA A 68 -0.90 -15.82 4.56
CA ALA A 68 -0.33 -16.03 5.88
C ALA A 68 -1.08 -15.21 6.94
N SER A 69 -1.36 -15.83 8.09
CA SER A 69 -1.98 -15.13 9.23
C SER A 69 -0.95 -14.44 10.11
N SER A 70 -1.35 -13.33 10.74
CA SER A 70 -0.53 -12.63 11.73
C SER A 70 -1.35 -12.30 12.98
N TYR A 71 -0.69 -11.89 14.06
CA TYR A 71 -1.29 -11.59 15.36
C TYR A 71 -2.04 -12.80 15.95
N ALA A 72 -1.29 -13.89 16.15
CA ALA A 72 -1.76 -15.05 16.88
C ALA A 72 -2.32 -14.67 18.26
N GLY A 73 -3.50 -15.19 18.58
CA GLY A 73 -4.19 -14.97 19.85
C GLY A 73 -4.21 -16.26 20.69
N GLU A 74 -5.39 -16.82 20.92
CA GLU A 74 -5.55 -18.20 21.41
C GLU A 74 -5.05 -19.26 20.40
N TYR A 75 -4.80 -18.84 19.16
CA TYR A 75 -4.50 -19.70 18.02
C TYR A 75 -3.21 -19.27 17.33
N CYS A 76 -2.50 -20.22 16.75
CA CYS A 76 -1.21 -20.02 16.11
C CYS A 76 -1.36 -19.52 14.66
N ASN A 77 -0.37 -18.76 14.17
CA ASN A 77 -0.28 -18.45 12.75
C ASN A 77 -0.18 -19.72 11.88
N GLY A 78 -0.52 -19.55 10.62
CA GLY A 78 -0.44 -20.58 9.60
C GLY A 78 -0.31 -19.97 8.21
N VAL A 79 -0.05 -20.85 7.26
CA VAL A 79 -0.04 -20.55 5.83
C VAL A 79 -1.11 -21.40 5.14
N TYR A 80 -1.82 -20.78 4.20
CA TYR A 80 -3.06 -21.30 3.61
C TYR A 80 -2.96 -21.17 2.09
N HIS A 81 -3.23 -22.26 1.39
CA HIS A 81 -3.30 -22.31 -0.06
C HIS A 81 -4.77 -22.36 -0.48
N TYR A 82 -5.17 -21.38 -1.27
CA TYR A 82 -6.49 -21.25 -1.85
C TYR A 82 -6.39 -21.36 -3.38
N GLU A 83 -7.46 -21.86 -3.99
CA GLU A 83 -7.54 -22.08 -5.43
C GLU A 83 -8.97 -21.78 -5.90
N ALA A 84 -9.11 -21.06 -7.00
CA ALA A 84 -10.37 -20.99 -7.72
C ALA A 84 -10.69 -22.36 -8.32
N THR A 85 -11.91 -22.86 -8.18
CA THR A 85 -12.25 -24.22 -8.70
C THR A 85 -13.35 -24.19 -9.73
N GLN A 86 -14.07 -23.06 -9.79
CA GLN A 86 -15.20 -22.76 -10.67
C GLN A 86 -15.35 -21.24 -10.74
N ASN A 87 -16.07 -20.76 -11.76
CA ASN A 87 -16.48 -19.35 -11.85
C ASN A 87 -17.12 -18.88 -10.53
N ASP A 88 -16.69 -17.72 -10.04
CA ASP A 88 -17.13 -17.10 -8.80
C ASP A 88 -16.87 -17.96 -7.54
N SER A 89 -15.90 -18.89 -7.57
CA SER A 89 -15.71 -19.85 -6.47
C SER A 89 -14.26 -20.19 -6.15
N VAL A 90 -13.83 -19.78 -4.96
CA VAL A 90 -12.53 -20.13 -4.37
C VAL A 90 -12.70 -21.11 -3.22
N THR A 91 -11.77 -22.08 -3.12
CA THR A 91 -11.75 -23.10 -2.06
C THR A 91 -10.38 -23.17 -1.39
N LEU A 92 -10.36 -23.66 -0.14
CA LEU A 92 -9.14 -23.87 0.63
C LEU A 92 -8.61 -25.28 0.36
N GLN A 93 -7.41 -25.39 -0.19
CA GLN A 93 -6.82 -26.67 -0.62
C GLN A 93 -5.86 -27.25 0.41
N TRP A 94 -5.02 -26.40 1.00
CA TRP A 94 -3.98 -26.83 1.91
C TRP A 94 -3.74 -25.82 3.03
N VAL A 95 -3.33 -26.33 4.20
CA VAL A 95 -3.03 -25.53 5.40
C VAL A 95 -1.87 -26.13 6.15
N TYR A 96 -0.94 -25.26 6.58
CA TYR A 96 0.03 -25.59 7.61
C TYR A 96 -0.07 -24.61 8.78
N THR A 97 0.01 -25.11 10.00
CA THR A 97 -0.07 -24.32 11.23
C THR A 97 1.23 -24.45 12.02
N PHE A 98 1.85 -23.33 12.38
CA PHE A 98 3.16 -23.30 13.03
C PHE A 98 3.04 -23.47 14.56
N TYR A 99 2.58 -24.64 15.00
CA TYR A 99 2.31 -24.93 16.43
C TYR A 99 3.52 -24.73 17.35
N ASP A 100 4.73 -24.92 16.85
CA ASP A 100 5.95 -24.85 17.66
C ASP A 100 6.62 -23.46 17.62
N LEU A 101 6.16 -22.55 16.75
CA LEU A 101 6.81 -21.25 16.53
C LEU A 101 5.91 -20.07 16.91
N SER A 102 4.63 -20.08 16.52
CA SER A 102 3.83 -18.86 16.42
C SER A 102 2.56 -18.86 17.26
N CYS A 103 2.50 -19.61 18.37
CA CYS A 103 1.32 -19.67 19.24
C CYS A 103 1.33 -18.63 20.38
N ALA A 104 2.19 -17.62 20.29
CA ALA A 104 2.29 -16.53 21.25
C ALA A 104 1.58 -15.27 20.71
N TYR A 105 1.17 -14.39 21.62
CA TYR A 105 0.59 -13.10 21.24
C TYR A 105 1.61 -12.24 20.47
N ASP A 106 1.13 -11.49 19.48
CA ASP A 106 1.95 -10.64 18.58
C ASP A 106 2.95 -11.38 17.69
N ALA A 107 2.68 -12.65 17.33
CA ALA A 107 3.47 -13.33 16.30
C ALA A 107 3.12 -12.85 14.89
N TYR A 108 4.12 -12.45 14.11
CA TYR A 108 3.99 -12.09 12.70
C TYR A 108 4.33 -13.27 11.79
N SER A 109 3.83 -13.21 10.56
CA SER A 109 4.34 -14.05 9.48
C SER A 109 4.17 -13.35 8.13
N SER A 110 5.08 -13.64 7.21
CA SER A 110 5.06 -13.19 5.83
C SER A 110 5.23 -14.40 4.90
N VAL A 111 4.75 -14.28 3.67
CA VAL A 111 4.87 -15.33 2.67
C VAL A 111 5.32 -14.78 1.32
N ALA A 112 6.12 -15.57 0.61
CA ALA A 112 6.46 -15.40 -0.79
C ALA A 112 6.32 -16.77 -1.48
N VAL A 113 6.28 -16.75 -2.81
CA VAL A 113 6.33 -17.96 -3.64
C VAL A 113 7.37 -17.74 -4.72
N GLY A 114 8.18 -18.74 -4.97
CA GLY A 114 9.27 -18.72 -5.96
C GLY A 114 9.74 -20.14 -6.29
N ASP A 115 10.48 -20.28 -7.38
CA ASP A 115 11.17 -21.53 -7.76
C ASP A 115 12.63 -21.36 -7.34
N ILE A 116 12.93 -21.69 -6.08
CA ILE A 116 14.23 -21.38 -5.48
C ILE A 116 15.27 -22.49 -5.68
N ASP A 117 14.83 -23.67 -6.10
CA ASP A 117 15.74 -24.78 -6.44
C ASP A 117 15.84 -25.07 -7.95
N GLY A 118 15.11 -24.30 -8.77
CA GLY A 118 15.23 -24.26 -10.22
C GLY A 118 14.62 -25.47 -10.92
N ASP A 119 13.71 -26.18 -10.25
CA ASP A 119 13.11 -27.42 -10.74
C ASP A 119 11.78 -27.20 -11.49
N ASN A 120 11.27 -25.95 -11.51
CA ASN A 120 10.00 -25.47 -12.05
C ASN A 120 8.75 -25.90 -11.25
N ASN A 121 8.91 -26.52 -10.09
CA ASN A 121 7.89 -26.52 -9.06
C ASN A 121 8.08 -25.25 -8.23
N LEU A 122 6.97 -24.67 -7.78
CA LEU A 122 7.04 -23.47 -6.96
C LEU A 122 6.99 -23.84 -5.48
N GLU A 123 7.80 -23.15 -4.68
CA GLU A 123 7.84 -23.29 -3.24
C GLU A 123 7.05 -22.16 -2.57
N ILE A 124 6.33 -22.49 -1.50
CA ILE A 124 5.90 -21.51 -0.51
C ILE A 124 7.08 -21.24 0.42
N LEU A 125 7.50 -19.98 0.50
CA LEU A 125 8.48 -19.51 1.48
C LEU A 125 7.73 -18.75 2.58
N SER A 126 7.67 -19.33 3.78
CA SER A 126 7.07 -18.68 4.94
C SER A 126 8.13 -18.22 5.92
N LEU A 127 8.12 -16.93 6.22
CA LEU A 127 8.92 -16.30 7.26
C LEU A 127 8.06 -16.12 8.50
N VAL A 128 8.41 -16.78 9.59
CA VAL A 128 7.58 -16.89 10.80
C VAL A 128 8.39 -16.46 12.02
N ASP A 129 7.74 -15.69 12.89
CA ASP A 129 8.32 -15.31 14.17
C ASP A 129 8.69 -16.52 15.02
N THR A 130 9.82 -16.38 15.69
CA THR A 130 10.36 -17.29 16.70
C THR A 130 10.43 -16.54 18.04
N SER A 131 10.68 -17.25 19.14
CA SER A 131 10.72 -16.62 20.46
C SER A 131 12.04 -15.85 20.63
N PRO A 132 11.99 -14.54 20.95
CA PRO A 132 13.19 -13.75 21.15
C PRO A 132 14.11 -14.33 22.23
N GLY A 133 15.38 -14.51 21.89
CA GLY A 133 16.44 -15.00 22.79
C GLY A 133 16.49 -16.52 22.96
N ILE A 134 15.85 -17.27 22.07
CA ILE A 134 15.94 -18.73 22.00
C ILE A 134 16.60 -19.12 20.67
N SER A 135 17.92 -19.31 20.66
CA SER A 135 18.68 -19.66 19.46
C SER A 135 18.34 -21.04 18.89
N GLY A 136 18.48 -21.17 17.57
CA GLY A 136 18.26 -22.42 16.82
C GLY A 136 16.81 -22.70 16.43
N GLN A 137 15.89 -21.75 16.69
CA GLN A 137 14.54 -21.81 16.12
C GLN A 137 14.56 -21.43 14.65
N LYS A 138 13.92 -22.25 13.82
CA LYS A 138 13.95 -22.11 12.36
C LYS A 138 12.77 -21.26 11.88
N GLY A 139 12.97 -19.95 11.74
CA GLY A 139 11.90 -19.04 11.33
C GLY A 139 11.60 -19.09 9.82
N LEU A 140 12.55 -19.53 8.98
CA LEU A 140 12.29 -19.79 7.57
C LEU A 140 11.77 -21.21 7.38
N GLN A 141 10.59 -21.34 6.79
CA GLN A 141 9.86 -22.59 6.56
C GLN A 141 9.46 -22.66 5.09
N ILE A 142 9.95 -23.65 4.35
CA ILE A 142 9.75 -23.75 2.90
C ILE A 142 8.97 -25.02 2.57
N PHE A 143 7.95 -24.91 1.73
CA PHE A 143 7.10 -26.02 1.30
C PHE A 143 7.10 -26.11 -0.22
N GLU A 144 7.68 -27.18 -0.72
CA GLU A 144 7.73 -27.49 -2.15
C GLU A 144 6.39 -28.05 -2.63
N TRP A 145 5.97 -27.63 -3.82
CA TRP A 145 4.82 -28.20 -4.50
C TRP A 145 5.13 -29.63 -4.97
N ASN A 146 4.25 -30.59 -4.65
CA ASN A 146 4.41 -31.96 -5.13
C ASN A 146 3.40 -32.27 -6.24
N PRO A 147 3.83 -32.37 -7.51
CA PRO A 147 2.94 -32.62 -8.64
C PRO A 147 2.35 -34.04 -8.63
N ASP A 148 2.96 -35.01 -7.97
CA ASP A 148 2.42 -36.37 -7.85
C ASP A 148 1.18 -36.41 -6.94
N SER A 149 1.13 -35.52 -5.93
CA SER A 149 -0.01 -35.41 -5.01
C SER A 149 -0.92 -34.22 -5.30
N SER A 150 -0.56 -33.34 -6.24
CA SER A 150 -1.24 -32.07 -6.51
C SER A 150 -1.47 -31.26 -5.22
N SER A 151 -0.42 -31.16 -4.39
CA SER A 151 -0.50 -30.48 -3.09
C SER A 151 0.89 -30.20 -2.53
N PHE A 152 1.00 -29.19 -1.68
CA PHE A 152 2.19 -28.96 -0.86
C PHE A 152 2.40 -30.05 0.19
N LEU A 153 3.66 -30.31 0.55
CA LEU A 153 3.99 -31.30 1.57
C LEU A 153 3.38 -30.97 2.95
N SER A 154 2.99 -31.99 3.71
CA SER A 154 2.41 -31.83 5.05
C SER A 154 3.41 -31.36 6.12
N SER A 155 4.68 -31.27 5.75
CA SER A 155 5.79 -30.76 6.55
C SER A 155 6.69 -29.94 5.64
N PRO A 156 7.40 -28.93 6.17
CA PRO A 156 8.33 -28.15 5.37
C PRO A 156 9.40 -29.04 4.73
N THR A 157 9.72 -28.77 3.47
CA THR A 157 10.82 -29.37 2.72
C THR A 157 12.16 -28.89 3.30
N TYR A 158 12.26 -27.58 3.54
CA TYR A 158 13.44 -26.93 4.10
C TYR A 158 13.07 -26.06 5.28
N THR A 159 13.95 -26.02 6.27
CA THR A 159 13.81 -25.11 7.42
C THR A 159 15.17 -24.57 7.78
N TRP A 160 15.24 -23.27 8.06
CA TRP A 160 16.50 -22.61 8.38
C TRP A 160 16.29 -21.53 9.46
N ASP A 161 17.29 -21.38 10.33
CA ASP A 161 17.34 -20.32 11.34
C ASP A 161 18.03 -19.04 10.83
N MET A 162 18.49 -19.05 9.57
CA MET A 162 19.22 -17.95 8.92
C MET A 162 20.52 -17.55 9.65
N GLY A 163 21.05 -18.42 10.52
CA GLY A 163 22.19 -18.09 11.39
C GLY A 163 21.87 -16.98 12.41
N LEU A 164 20.59 -16.72 12.68
CA LEU A 164 20.10 -15.70 13.58
C LEU A 164 19.95 -16.22 15.02
N ASP A 165 19.98 -15.32 15.99
CA ASP A 165 19.62 -15.67 17.38
C ASP A 165 18.13 -15.95 17.50
N SER A 166 17.29 -15.20 16.78
CA SER A 166 15.87 -15.47 16.60
C SER A 166 15.30 -14.57 15.51
N VAL A 167 14.37 -15.08 14.72
CA VAL A 167 13.50 -14.28 13.84
C VAL A 167 12.41 -13.64 14.69
N TRP A 168 12.37 -12.32 14.76
CA TRP A 168 11.31 -11.59 15.46
C TRP A 168 10.77 -10.46 14.58
N GLU A 169 9.46 -10.22 14.64
CA GLU A 169 8.77 -9.28 13.75
C GLU A 169 9.17 -9.49 12.28
N SER A 170 8.84 -10.68 11.76
CA SER A 170 8.94 -11.08 10.35
C SER A 170 8.24 -10.07 9.44
N GLY A 171 8.99 -9.07 8.99
CA GLY A 171 8.45 -7.89 8.32
C GLY A 171 7.96 -8.23 6.93
N GLN A 172 8.86 -8.77 6.10
CA GLN A 172 8.55 -9.20 4.74
C GLN A 172 9.55 -10.24 4.26
N ILE A 173 9.09 -11.11 3.37
CA ILE A 173 9.92 -11.99 2.54
C ILE A 173 9.55 -11.78 1.07
N LEU A 174 10.53 -11.84 0.18
CA LEU A 174 10.38 -11.87 -1.28
C LEU A 174 11.31 -12.94 -1.85
N ALA A 175 10.90 -13.53 -2.97
CA ALA A 175 11.74 -14.35 -3.83
C ALA A 175 11.78 -13.68 -5.21
N ALA A 176 12.97 -13.39 -5.71
CA ALA A 176 13.16 -12.71 -6.98
C ALA A 176 14.55 -13.00 -7.54
N GLU A 177 14.68 -13.01 -8.86
CA GLU A 177 15.97 -12.93 -9.55
C GLU A 177 16.49 -11.50 -9.41
N LEU A 178 17.67 -11.29 -8.82
CA LEU A 178 18.23 -9.97 -8.58
C LEU A 178 19.55 -9.69 -9.32
N ASP A 179 20.32 -10.72 -9.67
CA ASP A 179 21.72 -10.56 -10.07
C ASP A 179 22.09 -11.09 -11.46
N GLY A 180 21.11 -11.59 -12.21
CA GLY A 180 21.27 -12.06 -13.58
C GLY A 180 21.85 -13.48 -13.71
N ASP A 181 22.01 -14.24 -12.63
CA ASP A 181 22.54 -15.60 -12.66
C ASP A 181 21.49 -16.70 -12.96
N GLY A 182 20.20 -16.35 -12.87
CA GLY A 182 19.05 -17.20 -13.15
C GLY A 182 18.53 -18.02 -11.97
N ASN A 183 19.18 -17.97 -10.81
CA ASN A 183 18.63 -18.45 -9.53
C ASN A 183 17.72 -17.35 -8.94
N GLN A 184 16.87 -17.74 -7.99
CA GLN A 184 16.08 -16.75 -7.24
C GLN A 184 16.70 -16.52 -5.86
N GLU A 185 16.94 -15.26 -5.55
CA GLU A 185 17.37 -14.83 -4.25
C GLU A 185 16.17 -14.57 -3.34
N ILE A 186 16.38 -14.86 -2.07
CA ILE A 186 15.41 -14.66 -1.01
C ILE A 186 15.83 -13.42 -0.25
N ILE A 187 14.95 -12.41 -0.22
CA ILE A 187 15.15 -11.18 0.53
C ILE A 187 14.24 -11.22 1.75
N VAL A 188 14.81 -11.02 2.94
CA VAL A 188 14.03 -10.95 4.18
C VAL A 188 14.31 -9.68 4.96
N SER A 189 13.27 -9.16 5.59
CA SER A 189 13.37 -8.16 6.66
C SER A 189 12.94 -8.81 7.97
N VAL A 190 13.83 -8.81 8.96
CA VAL A 190 13.59 -9.39 10.29
C VAL A 190 14.23 -8.54 11.37
N MET A 191 13.76 -8.66 12.61
CA MET A 191 14.55 -8.29 13.79
C MET A 191 15.27 -9.52 14.34
N ASP A 192 16.48 -9.28 14.82
CA ASP A 192 17.29 -10.30 15.49
C ASP A 192 18.03 -9.72 16.71
N GLY A 193 18.56 -10.63 17.55
CA GLY A 193 19.38 -10.35 18.71
C GLY A 193 20.85 -10.01 18.37
N PRO A 194 21.75 -9.99 19.39
CA PRO A 194 21.57 -10.54 20.74
C PRO A 194 20.78 -9.61 21.67
N TRP A 195 19.61 -10.08 22.13
CA TRP A 195 18.67 -9.33 22.99
C TRP A 195 19.28 -8.85 24.31
N SER A 196 20.24 -9.61 24.84
CA SER A 196 20.94 -9.27 26.09
C SER A 196 21.81 -8.01 26.00
N ALA A 197 22.24 -7.62 24.79
CA ALA A 197 23.06 -6.44 24.55
C ALA A 197 22.23 -5.20 24.14
N LEU A 198 21.05 -5.42 23.56
CA LEU A 198 20.22 -4.37 22.95
C LEU A 198 19.16 -3.77 23.91
N GLY A 199 18.89 -4.43 25.05
CA GLY A 199 17.94 -3.92 26.04
C GLY A 199 16.49 -4.27 25.66
N THR A 200 15.60 -3.26 25.54
CA THR A 200 14.23 -3.45 25.04
C THR A 200 14.19 -3.03 23.57
N GLY A 201 14.33 -3.98 22.67
CA GLY A 201 14.35 -3.77 21.22
C GLY A 201 15.43 -4.65 20.59
N GLY A 202 15.07 -5.38 19.53
CA GLY A 202 16.04 -6.06 18.66
C GLY A 202 16.65 -5.07 17.69
N SER A 203 17.36 -5.56 16.68
CA SER A 203 17.85 -4.71 15.61
C SER A 203 17.41 -5.29 14.28
N SER A 204 16.75 -4.45 13.46
CA SER A 204 16.26 -4.87 12.15
C SER A 204 17.43 -5.06 11.19
N ARG A 205 17.33 -6.10 10.37
CA ARG A 205 18.29 -6.42 9.31
C ARG A 205 17.52 -6.81 8.05
N MET A 206 18.08 -6.39 6.92
CA MET A 206 17.77 -6.96 5.62
C MET A 206 18.85 -8.00 5.28
N MET A 207 18.44 -9.16 4.77
CA MET A 207 19.35 -10.20 4.30
C MET A 207 18.94 -10.63 2.90
N ILE A 208 19.94 -10.94 2.07
CA ILE A 208 19.79 -11.55 0.76
C ILE A 208 20.57 -12.85 0.78
N PHE A 209 19.92 -13.94 0.39
CA PHE A 209 20.53 -15.25 0.34
C PHE A 209 19.89 -16.13 -0.73
N GLU A 210 20.67 -17.05 -1.27
CA GLU A 210 20.23 -18.03 -2.26
C GLU A 210 20.30 -19.45 -1.69
N LEU A 211 19.56 -20.38 -2.30
CA LEU A 211 19.71 -21.81 -2.03
C LEU A 211 20.93 -22.35 -2.79
N ASP A 212 21.98 -22.75 -2.07
CA ASP A 212 23.22 -23.29 -2.68
C ASP A 212 23.07 -24.78 -3.03
N SER A 213 22.59 -25.61 -2.09
CA SER A 213 22.43 -27.04 -2.37
C SER A 213 21.44 -27.76 -1.46
N ILE A 214 20.78 -28.78 -2.03
CA ILE A 214 19.90 -29.72 -1.32
C ILE A 214 20.74 -30.88 -0.77
N ILE A 215 20.57 -31.19 0.52
CA ILE A 215 21.30 -32.28 1.18
C ILE A 215 20.50 -33.59 1.03
N SER A 216 20.85 -34.38 0.00
CA SER A 216 20.09 -35.58 -0.39
C SER A 216 20.25 -36.82 0.53
N ALA A 217 20.84 -36.69 1.72
CA ALA A 217 21.00 -37.79 2.67
C ALA A 217 21.20 -37.28 4.09
N ILE A 218 20.55 -37.94 5.06
CA ILE A 218 20.79 -37.78 6.50
C ILE A 218 22.29 -37.93 6.79
N ASP A 219 23.05 -36.83 6.77
CA ASP A 219 24.28 -36.76 7.56
C ASP A 219 23.81 -36.54 9.00
N SER A 220 23.77 -37.67 9.71
CA SER A 220 23.17 -37.89 11.02
C SER A 220 23.80 -37.11 12.18
N THR A 221 24.23 -35.87 11.96
CA THR A 221 24.78 -35.01 13.01
C THR A 221 24.21 -33.59 13.03
N GLU A 222 23.60 -33.09 11.95
CA GLU A 222 22.98 -31.75 11.87
C GLU A 222 21.63 -31.88 11.11
N ASN A 223 20.52 -31.34 11.64
CA ASN A 223 19.15 -31.54 11.17
C ASN A 223 18.75 -30.70 9.93
N ASP A 224 19.67 -30.44 9.00
CA ASP A 224 19.45 -29.53 7.88
C ASP A 224 19.30 -30.28 6.55
N SER A 225 18.27 -29.94 5.77
CA SER A 225 17.94 -30.53 4.46
C SER A 225 18.43 -29.68 3.28
N ALA A 226 18.95 -28.49 3.53
CA ALA A 226 19.43 -27.53 2.54
C ALA A 226 20.56 -26.67 3.11
N ILE A 227 21.40 -26.14 2.22
CA ILE A 227 22.44 -25.14 2.50
C ILE A 227 22.06 -23.86 1.78
N PHE A 228 22.05 -22.75 2.52
CA PHE A 228 21.82 -21.40 1.99
C PHE A 228 23.11 -20.60 2.07
N THR A 229 23.39 -19.81 1.03
CA THR A 229 24.52 -18.88 1.00
C THR A 229 23.99 -17.48 1.27
N ILE A 230 24.47 -16.85 2.35
CA ILE A 230 24.20 -15.43 2.60
C ILE A 230 25.11 -14.61 1.69
N GLU A 231 24.49 -13.82 0.83
CA GLU A 231 25.18 -12.94 -0.12
C GLU A 231 25.29 -11.53 0.41
N TYR A 232 24.22 -11.06 1.05
CA TYR A 232 24.18 -9.75 1.65
C TYR A 232 23.53 -9.78 3.03
N THR A 233 24.06 -8.95 3.92
CA THR A 233 23.43 -8.60 5.19
C THR A 233 23.67 -7.13 5.42
N ASP A 234 22.59 -6.38 5.59
CA ASP A 234 22.68 -4.97 5.92
C ASP A 234 23.30 -4.80 7.31
N ASP A 235 24.34 -3.98 7.40
CA ASP A 235 25.01 -3.60 8.64
C ASP A 235 24.27 -2.46 9.38
N ILE A 236 23.30 -1.81 8.74
CA ILE A 236 22.55 -0.65 9.25
C ILE A 236 21.30 -1.10 10.01
N TRP A 237 21.29 -0.76 11.29
CA TRP A 237 20.21 -1.09 12.20
C TRP A 237 19.21 0.07 12.32
N THR A 238 17.93 -0.21 12.09
CA THR A 238 16.84 0.67 12.55
C THR A 238 16.26 0.13 13.87
N ASN A 239 15.63 1.01 14.65
CA ASN A 239 15.18 0.71 16.00
C ASN A 239 14.00 -0.30 16.08
N TRP A 240 13.41 -0.70 14.95
CA TRP A 240 12.22 -1.55 14.85
C TRP A 240 12.21 -2.37 13.57
N SER A 241 11.47 -3.48 13.51
CA SER A 241 11.12 -4.08 12.21
C SER A 241 10.32 -3.06 11.43
N GLY A 242 10.60 -2.95 10.14
CA GLY A 242 9.99 -1.87 9.38
C GLY A 242 10.24 -1.95 7.92
N TYR A 243 11.34 -2.60 7.51
CA TYR A 243 11.73 -2.78 6.12
C TYR A 243 10.67 -3.57 5.38
N ASN A 244 9.76 -2.83 4.75
CA ASN A 244 8.99 -3.35 3.65
C ASN A 244 9.88 -3.23 2.43
N ILE A 245 9.95 -4.33 1.70
CA ILE A 245 10.90 -4.53 0.63
C ILE A 245 10.11 -4.51 -0.67
N SER A 246 10.63 -3.82 -1.67
CA SER A 246 10.20 -3.93 -3.06
C SER A 246 11.44 -4.04 -3.93
N THR A 247 11.29 -4.63 -5.11
CA THR A 247 12.38 -4.73 -6.08
C THR A 247 11.94 -4.16 -7.42
N GLY A 248 12.91 -3.73 -8.23
CA GLY A 248 12.69 -3.20 -9.56
C GLY A 248 13.92 -2.54 -10.14
N ASP A 249 13.97 -2.41 -11.46
CA ASP A 249 15.05 -1.75 -12.22
C ASP A 249 14.55 -0.36 -12.67
N LEU A 250 14.69 0.66 -11.81
CA LEU A 250 14.16 2.01 -12.04
C LEU A 250 15.00 2.80 -13.05
N ASP A 251 16.31 2.65 -13.03
CA ASP A 251 17.21 3.37 -13.95
C ASP A 251 17.46 2.62 -15.28
N ASN A 252 16.88 1.43 -15.42
CA ASN A 252 16.81 0.62 -16.65
C ASN A 252 18.19 0.20 -17.16
N ASP A 253 19.12 -0.09 -16.24
CA ASP A 253 20.47 -0.52 -16.56
C ASP A 253 20.62 -2.05 -16.59
N GLY A 254 19.56 -2.77 -16.17
CA GLY A 254 19.47 -4.23 -16.15
C GLY A 254 19.93 -4.86 -14.85
N PHE A 255 20.35 -4.09 -13.86
CA PHE A 255 20.55 -4.54 -12.49
C PHE A 255 19.29 -4.25 -11.67
N MET A 256 18.99 -5.12 -10.70
CA MET A 256 17.80 -4.93 -9.86
C MET A 256 18.14 -4.11 -8.63
N GLU A 257 17.33 -3.11 -8.33
CA GLU A 257 17.35 -2.43 -7.04
C GLU A 257 16.45 -3.11 -6.02
N ILE A 258 16.85 -2.95 -4.76
CA ILE A 258 16.14 -3.37 -3.57
C ILE A 258 15.79 -2.12 -2.78
N TYR A 259 14.50 -1.77 -2.81
CA TYR A 259 13.91 -0.64 -2.13
C TYR A 259 13.41 -1.06 -0.76
N THR A 260 13.98 -0.46 0.27
CA THR A 260 13.70 -0.79 1.65
C THR A 260 13.13 0.43 2.36
N VAL A 261 11.88 0.36 2.83
CA VAL A 261 11.22 1.45 3.57
C VAL A 261 11.29 1.16 5.06
N ALA A 262 12.00 1.95 5.84
CA ALA A 262 12.08 1.77 7.30
C ALA A 262 10.77 2.12 8.02
N TYR A 263 10.66 1.69 9.28
CA TYR A 263 9.48 1.94 10.12
C TYR A 263 9.21 3.43 10.35
N GLU A 264 10.27 4.23 10.45
CA GLU A 264 10.19 5.64 10.81
C GLU A 264 10.39 6.52 9.57
N PHE A 265 9.65 7.63 9.51
CA PHE A 265 9.85 8.72 8.53
C PHE A 265 9.64 8.37 7.05
N TYR A 266 9.12 7.18 6.74
CA TYR A 266 9.22 6.63 5.39
C TYR A 266 10.65 6.81 4.87
N HIS A 267 11.62 6.33 5.65
CA HIS A 267 13.02 6.39 5.29
C HIS A 267 13.28 5.33 4.23
N LEU A 268 13.51 5.77 2.98
CA LEU A 268 13.84 4.89 1.87
C LEU A 268 15.35 4.64 1.87
N ILE A 269 15.73 3.37 1.81
CA ILE A 269 17.10 2.88 1.70
C ILE A 269 17.16 2.03 0.43
N ILE A 270 18.16 2.25 -0.40
CA ILE A 270 18.28 1.63 -1.73
C ILE A 270 19.59 0.87 -1.78
N HIS A 271 19.47 -0.41 -2.13
CA HIS A 271 20.58 -1.24 -2.56
C HIS A 271 20.37 -1.60 -4.03
N GLU A 272 21.44 -1.98 -4.71
CA GLU A 272 21.42 -2.38 -6.12
C GLU A 272 22.36 -3.57 -6.28
N SER A 273 21.98 -4.51 -7.14
CA SER A 273 22.87 -5.57 -7.58
C SER A 273 24.02 -4.98 -8.41
N ASP A 274 25.27 -5.18 -8.01
CA ASP A 274 26.45 -4.72 -8.76
C ASP A 274 27.19 -5.89 -9.45
N GLY A 275 26.54 -7.05 -9.49
CA GLY A 275 26.96 -8.27 -10.17
C GLY A 275 26.51 -9.53 -9.43
N VAL A 276 26.91 -10.68 -9.96
CA VAL A 276 26.58 -12.01 -9.40
C VAL A 276 27.03 -12.12 -7.93
N ASN A 277 26.08 -12.39 -7.03
CA ASN A 277 26.15 -12.43 -5.57
C ASN A 277 26.77 -11.16 -4.95
N ALA A 278 26.54 -9.98 -5.55
CA ALA A 278 27.14 -8.73 -5.14
C ALA A 278 26.09 -7.60 -5.09
N TYR A 279 26.02 -6.91 -3.95
CA TYR A 279 25.03 -5.86 -3.70
C TYR A 279 25.70 -4.63 -3.07
N GLY A 280 25.41 -3.48 -3.66
CA GLY A 280 25.92 -2.18 -3.23
C GLY A 280 24.84 -1.33 -2.58
N TYR A 281 25.19 -0.65 -1.49
CA TYR A 281 24.40 0.47 -0.97
C TYR A 281 24.49 1.66 -1.95
N GLN A 282 23.34 2.24 -2.31
CA GLN A 282 23.27 3.35 -3.27
C GLN A 282 22.90 4.68 -2.61
N ALA A 283 21.74 4.74 -1.95
CA ALA A 283 21.22 5.96 -1.37
C ALA A 283 20.28 5.70 -0.19
N ASP A 284 20.13 6.72 0.65
CA ASP A 284 19.12 6.76 1.71
C ASP A 284 18.57 8.17 1.86
N PHE A 285 17.26 8.30 2.07
CA PHE A 285 16.63 9.59 2.33
C PHE A 285 15.23 9.47 2.94
N PHE A 286 14.84 10.50 3.68
CA PHE A 286 13.51 10.59 4.28
C PHE A 286 12.49 11.16 3.29
N VAL A 287 11.38 10.45 3.08
CA VAL A 287 10.25 10.94 2.28
C VAL A 287 9.23 11.68 3.15
N SER A 288 9.23 11.44 4.48
CA SER A 288 8.39 12.14 5.45
C SER A 288 9.18 12.75 6.61
N GLU A 289 8.63 13.83 7.18
CA GLU A 289 9.11 14.41 8.45
C GLU A 289 8.41 13.79 9.68
N ASN A 290 7.41 12.93 9.48
CA ASN A 290 6.66 12.28 10.55
C ASN A 290 7.28 10.93 10.91
N THR A 291 7.71 10.77 12.17
CA THR A 291 8.33 9.53 12.70
C THR A 291 7.48 8.28 12.54
N TYR A 292 6.17 8.44 12.35
CA TYR A 292 5.22 7.32 12.29
C TYR A 292 4.69 7.06 10.88
N ASP A 293 5.15 7.81 9.89
CA ASP A 293 4.86 7.47 8.51
C ASP A 293 5.68 6.25 8.11
N LEU A 294 4.97 5.23 7.65
CA LEU A 294 5.49 3.92 7.28
C LEU A 294 5.02 3.57 5.86
N GLY A 295 5.63 2.58 5.25
CA GLY A 295 5.21 2.02 3.97
C GLY A 295 5.06 0.52 4.08
N SER A 296 3.90 -0.04 3.74
CA SER A 296 3.72 -1.49 3.67
C SER A 296 3.55 -1.94 2.23
N GLN A 297 4.46 -2.77 1.69
CA GLN A 297 4.53 -3.13 0.26
C GLN A 297 4.07 -1.96 -0.64
N SER A 298 4.71 -0.84 -0.41
CA SER A 298 4.20 0.47 -0.82
C SER A 298 4.87 1.00 -2.06
N ILE A 299 5.84 0.26 -2.61
CA ILE A 299 6.58 0.64 -3.79
C ILE A 299 6.35 -0.43 -4.86
N ILE A 300 6.08 0.03 -6.07
CA ILE A 300 6.14 -0.76 -7.29
C ILE A 300 7.03 -0.01 -8.29
N VAL A 301 7.73 -0.77 -9.12
CA VAL A 301 8.51 -0.27 -10.24
C VAL A 301 7.99 -1.01 -11.47
N THR A 302 7.52 -0.27 -12.47
CA THR A 302 6.85 -0.83 -13.64
C THR A 302 6.85 0.16 -14.79
N ASP A 303 6.94 -0.33 -16.02
CA ASP A 303 6.71 0.42 -17.25
C ASP A 303 5.20 0.63 -17.46
N ILE A 304 4.63 1.66 -16.82
CA ILE A 304 3.16 1.87 -16.84
C ILE A 304 2.69 2.34 -18.21
N ASN A 305 3.57 3.05 -18.93
CA ASN A 305 3.26 3.70 -20.19
C ASN A 305 3.63 2.85 -21.42
N GLN A 306 4.26 1.69 -21.18
CA GLN A 306 4.72 0.71 -22.17
C GLN A 306 5.73 1.30 -23.18
N ASP A 307 6.60 2.20 -22.73
CA ASP A 307 7.65 2.82 -23.55
C ASP A 307 9.02 2.11 -23.46
N GLY A 308 9.11 1.09 -22.60
CA GLY A 308 10.31 0.31 -22.33
C GLY A 308 11.16 0.85 -21.19
N SER A 309 10.68 1.86 -20.45
CA SER A 309 11.35 2.41 -19.27
C SER A 309 10.44 2.26 -18.05
N ASN A 310 10.98 1.79 -16.93
CA ASN A 310 10.22 1.68 -15.71
C ASN A 310 10.01 3.04 -15.02
N GLU A 311 8.81 3.24 -14.49
CA GLU A 311 8.49 4.27 -13.51
C GLU A 311 8.31 3.67 -12.12
N MET A 312 8.39 4.50 -11.08
CA MET A 312 8.12 4.08 -9.71
C MET A 312 6.89 4.77 -9.14
N TYR A 313 6.12 4.03 -8.34
CA TYR A 313 5.01 4.54 -7.55
C TYR A 313 5.18 4.19 -6.09
N ALA A 314 4.95 5.15 -5.21
CA ALA A 314 5.19 5.02 -3.78
C ALA A 314 4.00 5.48 -2.93
N LEU A 315 3.61 4.67 -1.94
CA LEU A 315 2.54 4.98 -0.98
C LEU A 315 3.08 5.19 0.43
N ILE A 316 2.76 6.31 1.06
CA ILE A 316 2.88 6.44 2.51
C ILE A 316 1.58 5.93 3.14
N SER A 317 1.68 5.05 4.13
CA SER A 317 0.50 4.47 4.79
C SER A 317 -0.27 5.46 5.67
N GLY A 318 0.40 6.47 6.22
CA GLY A 318 -0.16 7.39 7.22
C GLY A 318 -0.34 6.75 8.60
N THR A 319 -0.86 7.51 9.56
CA THR A 319 -0.95 7.09 10.99
C THR A 319 -2.38 6.88 11.46
N ASN A 320 -2.62 5.88 12.32
CA ASN A 320 -3.96 5.54 12.82
C ASN A 320 -4.34 6.14 14.19
N SER A 321 -3.44 6.77 14.94
CA SER A 321 -3.81 7.21 16.30
C SER A 321 -2.88 8.25 16.89
N LEU A 322 -3.50 9.17 17.64
CA LEU A 322 -2.92 10.08 18.64
C LEU A 322 -2.31 9.31 19.82
N THR A 323 -1.42 8.34 19.63
CA THR A 323 -0.53 7.93 20.71
C THR A 323 0.54 9.00 20.86
N ASN A 324 0.35 9.89 21.84
CA ASN A 324 1.19 11.04 22.22
C ASN A 324 0.76 12.44 21.70
N GLY A 325 -0.45 12.56 21.14
CA GLY A 325 -0.98 13.87 20.75
C GLY A 325 -0.54 14.37 19.37
N ASP A 326 0.03 13.49 18.54
CA ASP A 326 0.36 13.77 17.14
C ASP A 326 -0.87 13.67 16.23
N PRO A 327 -1.06 14.64 15.31
CA PRO A 327 -2.22 14.66 14.41
C PRO A 327 -2.24 13.42 13.49
N TYR A 328 -3.44 12.97 13.11
CA TYR A 328 -3.63 11.98 12.04
C TYR A 328 -2.87 12.44 10.78
N ALA A 329 -1.93 11.62 10.32
CA ALA A 329 -1.28 11.81 9.03
C ALA A 329 -2.03 10.99 7.97
N PRO A 330 -2.47 11.63 6.86
CA PRO A 330 -3.10 10.89 5.77
C PRO A 330 -2.08 9.96 5.11
N GLY A 331 -2.59 8.92 4.44
CA GLY A 331 -1.79 8.22 3.46
C GLY A 331 -1.51 9.12 2.26
N VAL A 332 -0.37 8.94 1.61
CA VAL A 332 0.07 9.79 0.50
C VAL A 332 0.44 8.90 -0.68
N PHE A 333 0.05 9.29 -1.88
CA PHE A 333 0.40 8.61 -3.13
C PHE A 333 1.32 9.50 -3.97
N TYR A 334 2.46 8.96 -4.39
CA TYR A 334 3.44 9.58 -5.27
C TYR A 334 3.65 8.73 -6.53
N ALA A 335 3.86 9.41 -7.66
CA ALA A 335 4.68 8.89 -8.75
C ALA A 335 6.11 9.42 -8.57
N VAL A 336 7.11 8.66 -8.99
CA VAL A 336 8.53 8.96 -8.78
C VAL A 336 9.21 8.99 -10.14
N GLU A 337 9.89 10.10 -10.43
CA GLU A 337 10.66 10.28 -11.67
C GLU A 337 11.82 9.29 -11.73
N SER A 338 11.98 8.60 -12.87
CA SER A 338 13.13 7.74 -13.13
C SER A 338 14.42 8.57 -13.17
N VAL A 339 15.54 7.95 -12.81
CA VAL A 339 16.85 8.60 -12.73
C VAL A 339 17.85 7.88 -13.63
N ASP A 340 18.95 8.54 -13.99
CA ASP A 340 20.03 7.89 -14.77
C ASP A 340 20.84 6.87 -13.94
N ASP A 341 20.78 7.00 -12.61
CA ASP A 341 21.51 6.21 -11.62
C ASP A 341 20.81 6.37 -10.26
N VAL A 342 20.39 5.26 -9.65
CA VAL A 342 19.62 5.27 -8.39
C VAL A 342 20.35 5.87 -7.20
N SER A 343 21.68 6.00 -7.21
CA SER A 343 22.44 6.72 -6.18
C SER A 343 22.10 8.23 -6.15
N THR A 344 21.48 8.75 -7.21
CA THR A 344 21.02 10.14 -7.30
C THR A 344 19.57 10.34 -6.86
N LEU A 345 18.82 9.25 -6.68
CA LEU A 345 17.41 9.30 -6.26
C LEU A 345 17.29 9.97 -4.89
N ASN A 346 16.29 10.83 -4.76
CA ASN A 346 16.01 11.61 -3.56
C ASN A 346 14.58 12.15 -3.62
N PHE A 347 14.11 12.77 -2.53
CA PHE A 347 12.73 13.23 -2.41
C PHE A 347 12.31 14.30 -3.45
N GLU A 348 13.23 15.01 -4.10
CA GLU A 348 12.87 15.98 -5.16
C GLU A 348 12.25 15.30 -6.39
N HIS A 349 12.50 14.00 -6.60
CA HIS A 349 11.93 13.19 -7.68
C HIS A 349 10.52 12.67 -7.37
N PHE A 350 9.97 12.92 -6.17
CA PHE A 350 8.64 12.42 -5.77
C PHE A 350 7.55 13.43 -6.16
N HIS A 351 6.71 13.03 -7.10
CA HIS A 351 5.56 13.79 -7.59
C HIS A 351 4.29 13.42 -6.84
N PHE A 352 3.81 14.33 -6.00
CA PHE A 352 2.58 14.15 -5.26
C PHE A 352 1.37 13.97 -6.18
N PHE A 353 0.63 12.87 -6.01
CA PHE A 353 -0.64 12.62 -6.70
C PHE A 353 -1.83 12.96 -5.80
N LYS A 354 -1.98 12.26 -4.67
CA LYS A 354 -3.17 12.40 -3.81
C LYS A 354 -2.90 12.02 -2.35
N ASN A 355 -3.72 12.57 -1.44
CA ASN A 355 -3.79 12.17 -0.04
C ASN A 355 -5.09 11.40 0.26
N TYR A 356 -4.99 10.42 1.15
CA TYR A 356 -6.08 9.59 1.64
C TYR A 356 -6.20 9.73 3.15
N THR A 357 -7.31 10.30 3.62
CA THR A 357 -7.49 10.68 5.04
C THR A 357 -7.40 9.52 6.01
N ALA A 358 -7.69 8.30 5.57
CA ALA A 358 -7.72 7.11 6.40
C ALA A 358 -6.58 6.12 6.05
N GLY A 359 -5.51 6.63 5.42
CA GLY A 359 -4.29 5.88 5.14
C GLY A 359 -4.36 4.99 3.90
N LEU A 360 -3.25 4.32 3.63
CA LEU A 360 -3.06 3.33 2.55
C LEU A 360 -2.26 2.14 3.10
N ARG A 361 -2.31 0.98 2.44
CA ARG A 361 -1.65 -0.24 2.93
C ARG A 361 -0.83 -1.04 1.94
N GLN A 362 -1.11 -0.94 0.65
CA GLN A 362 -0.37 -1.61 -0.42
C GLN A 362 -0.71 -0.92 -1.73
N ILE A 363 0.24 -0.93 -2.67
CA ILE A 363 0.00 -0.72 -4.10
C ILE A 363 0.29 -2.03 -4.85
N ASN A 364 -0.53 -2.36 -5.84
CA ASN A 364 -0.30 -3.46 -6.78
C ASN A 364 -0.71 -2.99 -8.20
N ILE A 365 -0.38 -3.76 -9.23
CA ILE A 365 -0.68 -3.46 -10.63
C ILE A 365 -1.51 -4.57 -11.27
N GLY A 366 -2.23 -4.23 -12.33
CA GLY A 366 -2.87 -5.18 -13.22
C GLY A 366 -3.79 -4.51 -14.23
N ASP A 367 -4.62 -5.30 -14.89
CA ASP A 367 -5.58 -4.86 -15.90
C ASP A 367 -6.88 -5.67 -15.72
N ALA A 368 -7.58 -5.42 -14.61
CA ALA A 368 -8.74 -6.22 -14.24
C ALA A 368 -9.96 -5.97 -15.13
N ASP A 369 -10.06 -4.79 -15.75
CA ASP A 369 -11.10 -4.46 -16.72
C ASP A 369 -10.76 -4.88 -18.16
N GLY A 370 -9.52 -5.31 -18.41
CA GLY A 370 -9.08 -5.98 -19.63
C GLY A 370 -9.01 -5.06 -20.84
N ASP A 371 -8.78 -3.77 -20.61
CA ASP A 371 -8.79 -2.75 -21.65
C ASP A 371 -7.39 -2.50 -22.27
N GLY A 372 -6.36 -3.09 -21.66
CA GLY A 372 -4.96 -3.02 -22.06
C GLY A 372 -4.15 -1.90 -21.40
N ASN A 373 -4.79 -1.02 -20.64
CA ASN A 373 -4.13 -0.02 -19.81
C ASN A 373 -3.79 -0.61 -18.45
N ILE A 374 -2.61 -0.25 -17.93
CA ILE A 374 -2.20 -0.72 -16.61
C ILE A 374 -2.89 0.14 -15.55
N ASN A 375 -3.51 -0.55 -14.59
CA ASN A 375 -4.14 0.01 -13.41
C ASN A 375 -3.21 -0.10 -12.20
N LEU A 376 -3.26 0.89 -11.31
CA LEU A 376 -2.62 0.87 -9.99
C LEU A 376 -3.70 0.67 -8.92
N TYR A 377 -3.72 -0.49 -8.29
CA TYR A 377 -4.68 -0.84 -7.24
C TYR A 377 -4.14 -0.52 -5.85
N LEU A 378 -4.82 0.36 -5.12
CA LEU A 378 -4.42 0.80 -3.79
C LEU A 378 -5.33 0.21 -2.71
N ALA A 379 -4.74 -0.53 -1.77
CA ALA A 379 -5.44 -0.98 -0.57
C ALA A 379 -5.67 0.20 0.38
N GLY A 380 -6.92 0.65 0.51
CA GLY A 380 -7.28 1.90 1.18
C GLY A 380 -7.25 1.87 2.71
N TYR A 381 -6.81 0.79 3.35
CA TYR A 381 -6.74 0.67 4.80
C TYR A 381 -8.05 1.06 5.53
N PHE A 382 -8.06 2.12 6.35
CA PHE A 382 -9.27 2.57 7.05
C PHE A 382 -10.26 3.34 6.18
N ASN A 383 -9.97 3.52 4.89
CA ASN A 383 -10.98 4.00 3.93
C ASN A 383 -12.02 2.92 3.61
N GLU A 384 -11.76 1.67 4.04
CA GLU A 384 -12.58 0.47 3.82
C GLU A 384 -12.86 0.23 2.33
N ALA A 385 -11.94 0.66 1.49
CA ALA A 385 -12.09 0.69 0.05
C ALA A 385 -10.81 0.25 -0.66
N VAL A 386 -10.96 -0.27 -1.88
CA VAL A 386 -9.87 -0.39 -2.84
C VAL A 386 -10.06 0.70 -3.89
N PHE A 387 -8.99 1.43 -4.15
CA PHE A 387 -8.93 2.45 -5.18
C PHE A 387 -8.24 1.88 -6.40
N ASP A 388 -8.82 2.13 -7.56
CA ASP A 388 -8.29 1.80 -8.86
C ASP A 388 -7.85 3.09 -9.55
N TRP A 389 -6.59 3.15 -9.97
CA TRP A 389 -6.03 4.26 -10.73
C TRP A 389 -5.63 3.77 -12.12
N GLU A 390 -6.52 3.99 -13.07
CA GLU A 390 -6.33 3.64 -14.47
C GLU A 390 -5.43 4.68 -15.15
N PHE A 391 -4.37 4.22 -15.83
CA PHE A 391 -3.52 5.11 -16.63
C PHE A 391 -4.17 5.39 -18.00
N ASP A 392 -4.66 6.62 -18.19
CA ASP A 392 -5.34 7.07 -19.41
C ASP A 392 -4.37 7.40 -20.58
N GLY A 393 -3.07 7.14 -20.40
CA GLY A 393 -2.02 7.47 -21.35
C GLY A 393 -1.45 8.89 -21.20
N GLY A 394 -0.21 9.08 -21.66
CA GLY A 394 0.47 10.38 -21.64
C GLY A 394 1.74 10.36 -20.79
N ASP A 395 1.93 11.40 -19.99
CA ASP A 395 3.04 11.52 -19.04
C ASP A 395 2.68 10.78 -17.73
N PRO A 396 3.40 9.70 -17.37
CA PRO A 396 3.11 8.89 -16.19
C PRO A 396 3.32 9.64 -14.86
N LEU A 397 4.06 10.76 -14.86
CA LEU A 397 4.27 11.62 -13.68
C LEU A 397 3.16 12.67 -13.50
N SER A 398 2.18 12.70 -14.39
CA SER A 398 1.08 13.66 -14.37
C SER A 398 -0.23 13.00 -13.94
N VAL A 399 -0.66 13.29 -12.71
CA VAL A 399 -1.92 12.82 -12.10
C VAL A 399 -3.19 13.00 -12.97
N GLU A 400 -3.17 13.94 -13.93
CA GLU A 400 -4.30 14.20 -14.84
C GLU A 400 -4.46 13.15 -15.95
N ASN A 401 -3.46 12.30 -16.13
CA ASN A 401 -3.44 11.15 -17.04
C ASN A 401 -3.85 9.87 -16.32
N TYR A 402 -4.49 10.01 -15.15
CA TYR A 402 -5.07 8.90 -14.43
C TYR A 402 -6.53 9.19 -14.12
N THR A 403 -7.32 8.12 -14.11
CA THR A 403 -8.69 8.13 -13.61
C THR A 403 -8.79 7.24 -12.39
N GLU A 404 -9.14 7.85 -11.26
CA GLU A 404 -9.34 7.12 -10.00
C GLU A 404 -10.81 6.73 -9.81
N ARG A 405 -11.04 5.46 -9.49
CA ARG A 405 -12.35 4.91 -9.10
C ARG A 405 -12.25 4.11 -7.79
N ILE A 406 -13.39 3.93 -7.12
CA ILE A 406 -13.54 2.96 -6.02
C ILE A 406 -14.18 1.70 -6.59
N ILE A 407 -13.45 0.59 -6.58
CA ILE A 407 -13.90 -0.70 -7.14
C ILE A 407 -14.37 -1.70 -6.08
N PHE A 408 -14.01 -1.44 -4.83
CA PHE A 408 -14.51 -2.19 -3.67
C PHE A 408 -14.72 -1.23 -2.51
N ARG A 409 -15.82 -1.42 -1.79
CA ARG A 409 -16.04 -0.81 -0.48
C ARG A 409 -16.93 -1.71 0.36
N ASP A 410 -16.56 -1.95 1.60
CA ASP A 410 -17.46 -2.61 2.55
C ASP A 410 -18.30 -1.54 3.30
N ASP A 411 -19.63 -1.67 3.25
CA ASP A 411 -20.60 -0.80 3.94
C ASP A 411 -21.22 -1.51 5.17
N THR A 412 -20.66 -2.65 5.59
CA THR A 412 -21.17 -3.40 6.76
C THR A 412 -20.67 -2.87 8.11
N THR A 413 -20.11 -1.67 8.15
CA THR A 413 -19.38 -1.16 9.31
C THR A 413 -20.29 -0.80 10.49
N ASP A 414 -20.31 -1.69 11.48
CA ASP A 414 -20.78 -1.45 12.84
C ASP A 414 -19.64 -0.81 13.66
N HIS A 415 -19.35 0.46 13.39
CA HIS A 415 -18.38 1.24 14.18
C HIS A 415 -18.80 1.27 15.65
N PHE A 416 -18.26 0.35 16.47
CA PHE A 416 -18.51 0.32 17.90
C PHE A 416 -17.89 1.54 18.60
N ASP A 417 -16.75 2.01 18.09
CA ASP A 417 -16.23 3.36 18.31
C ASP A 417 -15.44 3.82 17.08
N ASN A 418 -15.25 5.13 16.94
CA ASN A 418 -14.53 5.76 15.82
C ASN A 418 -13.02 5.90 16.09
N THR A 419 -12.48 5.10 17.00
CA THR A 419 -11.10 5.24 17.51
C THR A 419 -10.33 3.94 17.56
N SER A 420 -10.98 2.80 17.34
CA SER A 420 -10.38 1.47 17.35
C SER A 420 -10.54 0.81 15.98
N PHE A 421 -9.58 -0.03 15.61
CA PHE A 421 -9.65 -0.90 14.44
C PHE A 421 -10.67 -2.06 14.64
N GLN A 422 -11.65 -1.86 15.53
CA GLN A 422 -12.69 -2.84 15.89
C GLN A 422 -13.94 -2.56 15.04
N GLY A 423 -14.34 -3.55 14.22
CA GLY A 423 -15.53 -3.47 13.38
C GLY A 423 -15.27 -2.99 11.94
N LEU A 424 -14.04 -2.54 11.64
CA LEU A 424 -13.64 -2.13 10.29
C LEU A 424 -13.29 -3.34 9.43
N VAL A 425 -13.60 -3.27 8.15
CA VAL A 425 -13.09 -4.16 7.10
C VAL A 425 -12.08 -3.37 6.29
N SER A 426 -10.82 -3.44 6.70
CA SER A 426 -9.76 -2.66 6.07
C SER A 426 -9.00 -3.51 5.06
N PRO A 427 -9.05 -3.19 3.75
CA PRO A 427 -8.18 -3.81 2.77
C PRO A 427 -6.72 -3.67 3.19
N MET A 428 -6.02 -4.81 3.27
CA MET A 428 -4.62 -4.90 3.70
C MET A 428 -3.71 -5.23 2.54
N LYS A 429 -3.99 -6.37 1.90
CA LYS A 429 -3.27 -6.85 0.72
C LYS A 429 -4.21 -7.19 -0.41
N LEU A 430 -3.74 -6.98 -1.63
CA LEU A 430 -4.45 -7.36 -2.84
C LEU A 430 -3.46 -7.74 -3.96
N PHE A 431 -3.97 -8.51 -4.90
CA PHE A 431 -3.38 -8.75 -6.21
C PHE A 431 -4.51 -8.93 -7.22
N SER A 432 -4.19 -8.79 -8.51
CA SER A 432 -5.14 -8.96 -9.61
C SER A 432 -4.71 -10.04 -10.59
N GLY A 433 -5.67 -10.60 -11.31
CA GLY A 433 -5.47 -11.60 -12.36
C GLY A 433 -6.80 -12.27 -12.72
N ASP A 434 -6.83 -13.09 -13.76
CA ASP A 434 -7.99 -13.93 -14.07
C ASP A 434 -7.93 -15.18 -13.18
N MET A 435 -8.64 -15.15 -12.06
CA MET A 435 -8.57 -16.21 -11.05
C MET A 435 -9.40 -17.41 -11.44
N ASP A 436 -10.58 -17.20 -12.00
CA ASP A 436 -11.51 -18.30 -12.29
C ASP A 436 -11.53 -18.73 -13.77
N ASN A 437 -10.58 -18.22 -14.56
CA ASN A 437 -10.33 -18.57 -15.95
C ASN A 437 -11.54 -18.32 -16.86
N ASP A 438 -12.28 -17.25 -16.58
CA ASP A 438 -13.44 -16.84 -17.34
C ASP A 438 -13.14 -15.72 -18.36
N GLY A 439 -11.92 -15.18 -18.31
CA GLY A 439 -11.40 -14.14 -19.19
C GLY A 439 -11.69 -12.71 -18.70
N ASN A 440 -12.36 -12.54 -17.56
CA ASN A 440 -12.48 -11.26 -16.86
C ASN A 440 -11.40 -11.16 -15.79
N GLY A 441 -10.99 -9.94 -15.45
CA GLY A 441 -10.02 -9.76 -14.40
C GLY A 441 -10.66 -9.71 -13.02
N ASP A 442 -10.02 -10.40 -12.08
CA ASP A 442 -10.34 -10.42 -10.67
C ASP A 442 -9.35 -9.62 -9.84
N LEU A 443 -9.81 -9.24 -8.65
CA LEU A 443 -8.98 -8.83 -7.53
C LEU A 443 -9.28 -9.72 -6.33
N ILE A 444 -8.22 -10.33 -5.78
CA ILE A 444 -8.29 -10.97 -4.47
C ILE A 444 -7.85 -9.95 -3.43
N ILE A 445 -8.70 -9.71 -2.44
CA ILE A 445 -8.48 -8.72 -1.39
C ILE A 445 -8.52 -9.41 -0.03
N SER A 446 -7.44 -9.25 0.73
CA SER A 446 -7.42 -9.57 2.15
C SER A 446 -7.85 -8.36 2.98
N SER A 447 -8.66 -8.59 4.00
CA SER A 447 -9.03 -7.57 4.98
C SER A 447 -8.53 -7.91 6.37
N GLY A 448 -8.21 -6.88 7.14
CA GLY A 448 -7.91 -7.00 8.56
C GLY A 448 -8.94 -6.28 9.41
N SER A 449 -9.08 -6.75 10.65
CA SER A 449 -9.80 -6.11 11.74
C SER A 449 -9.25 -6.60 13.09
N PHE A 450 -9.42 -5.82 14.17
CA PHE A 450 -9.30 -6.35 15.54
C PHE A 450 -10.59 -7.03 16.01
N ALA A 451 -11.69 -6.88 15.27
CA ALA A 451 -12.88 -7.68 15.52
C ALA A 451 -12.67 -9.11 14.97
N SER A 452 -12.93 -10.10 15.82
CA SER A 452 -12.69 -11.52 15.54
C SER A 452 -13.66 -12.14 14.52
N ASP A 453 -14.55 -11.34 13.93
CA ASP A 453 -15.63 -11.76 13.03
C ASP A 453 -15.66 -10.91 11.74
N LYS A 454 -14.61 -10.15 11.45
CA LYS A 454 -14.57 -9.22 10.30
C LYS A 454 -13.48 -9.52 9.27
N SER A 455 -12.29 -9.95 9.70
CA SER A 455 -11.16 -10.24 8.81
C SER A 455 -11.53 -11.33 7.80
N THR A 456 -11.49 -11.03 6.50
CA THR A 456 -12.12 -11.82 5.44
C THR A 456 -11.30 -11.71 4.16
N LEU A 457 -11.38 -12.72 3.29
CA LEU A 457 -10.90 -12.67 1.92
C LEU A 457 -12.06 -12.41 0.97
N PHE A 458 -11.88 -11.54 0.00
CA PHE A 458 -12.85 -11.23 -1.05
C PHE A 458 -12.25 -11.50 -2.42
N MET A 459 -13.10 -11.92 -3.34
CA MET A 459 -12.85 -11.91 -4.79
C MET A 459 -13.82 -10.92 -5.40
N VAL A 460 -13.29 -9.92 -6.09
CA VAL A 460 -14.04 -8.88 -6.79
C VAL A 460 -13.70 -9.01 -8.26
N GLU A 461 -14.72 -9.09 -9.10
CA GLU A 461 -14.55 -9.28 -10.55
C GLU A 461 -15.14 -8.09 -11.28
N HIS A 462 -14.50 -7.69 -12.38
CA HIS A 462 -15.06 -6.78 -13.37
C HIS A 462 -16.07 -7.51 -14.28
N ASP A 463 -17.25 -6.93 -14.52
CA ASP A 463 -18.34 -7.58 -15.29
C ASP A 463 -18.08 -7.81 -16.79
N GLY A 464 -16.85 -7.62 -17.25
CA GLY A 464 -16.41 -7.80 -18.64
C GLY A 464 -16.97 -6.76 -19.62
N THR A 465 -17.72 -5.75 -19.14
CA THR A 465 -18.20 -4.69 -20.01
C THR A 465 -17.10 -3.67 -20.25
N LEU A 466 -16.39 -3.79 -21.37
CA LEU A 466 -15.51 -2.72 -21.86
C LEU A 466 -16.33 -1.42 -21.88
N SER A 467 -15.97 -0.48 -21.02
CA SER A 467 -16.68 0.79 -20.96
C SER A 467 -16.49 1.48 -22.32
N ILE A 468 -17.54 1.52 -23.13
CA ILE A 468 -17.53 2.32 -24.36
C ILE A 468 -17.77 3.78 -23.96
N ASN A 469 -16.86 4.34 -23.18
CA ASN A 469 -16.80 5.75 -22.91
C ASN A 469 -15.37 6.24 -23.11
N GLU A 470 -14.90 6.16 -24.37
CA GLU A 470 -14.08 7.23 -24.93
C GLU A 470 -14.86 8.56 -24.84
N GLN A 471 -14.99 9.13 -23.65
CA GLN A 471 -14.97 10.57 -23.55
C GLN A 471 -13.51 10.97 -23.56
N LYS A 472 -12.94 11.04 -24.77
CA LYS A 472 -11.82 11.94 -25.04
C LYS A 472 -12.08 13.21 -24.25
N LYS A 473 -11.27 13.45 -23.21
CA LYS A 473 -11.34 14.58 -22.27
C LYS A 473 -11.25 15.85 -23.12
N SER A 474 -12.40 16.29 -23.64
CA SER A 474 -12.47 17.47 -24.48
C SER A 474 -12.21 18.61 -23.53
N LEU A 475 -11.10 19.32 -23.71
CA LEU A 475 -10.80 20.52 -22.94
C LEU A 475 -12.08 21.36 -22.86
N PRO A 476 -12.52 21.76 -21.66
CA PRO A 476 -13.77 22.47 -21.53
C PRO A 476 -13.76 23.74 -22.40
N ASN A 477 -14.67 23.80 -23.37
CA ASN A 477 -14.69 24.90 -24.33
C ASN A 477 -15.24 26.22 -23.73
N HIS A 478 -15.65 26.22 -22.46
CA HIS A 478 -16.28 27.38 -21.82
C HIS A 478 -15.86 27.56 -20.36
N PHE A 479 -15.59 28.81 -19.99
CA PHE A 479 -15.37 29.21 -18.61
C PHE A 479 -16.69 29.10 -17.83
N HIS A 480 -16.69 28.32 -16.75
CA HIS A 480 -17.88 28.08 -15.94
C HIS A 480 -17.61 28.32 -14.45
N LEU A 481 -18.59 28.84 -13.71
CA LEU A 481 -18.58 28.91 -12.25
C LEU A 481 -19.89 28.29 -11.79
N GLU A 482 -19.82 27.17 -11.09
CA GLU A 482 -20.94 26.38 -10.54
C GLU A 482 -21.62 27.13 -9.40
N GLN A 483 -22.81 26.66 -8.99
CA GLN A 483 -23.36 27.14 -7.72
C GLN A 483 -22.67 26.39 -6.58
N ASN A 484 -22.30 27.09 -5.51
CA ASN A 484 -21.68 26.43 -4.37
C ASN A 484 -22.62 25.37 -3.80
N TYR A 485 -22.10 24.20 -3.41
CA TYR A 485 -22.87 23.10 -2.85
C TYR A 485 -22.20 22.57 -1.57
N PRO A 486 -22.98 22.29 -0.51
CA PRO A 486 -24.41 22.62 -0.34
C PRO A 486 -24.67 24.14 -0.34
N ASN A 487 -25.92 24.57 -0.57
CA ASN A 487 -26.37 25.96 -0.39
C ASN A 487 -27.90 26.00 -0.15
N PRO A 488 -28.39 26.34 1.07
CA PRO A 488 -27.61 26.82 2.21
C PRO A 488 -26.62 25.79 2.76
N PHE A 489 -25.51 26.25 3.34
CA PHE A 489 -24.44 25.38 3.85
C PHE A 489 -24.21 25.56 5.36
N ASN A 490 -23.65 24.54 6.01
CA ASN A 490 -23.34 24.54 7.44
C ASN A 490 -22.22 23.53 7.81
N PRO A 491 -21.06 23.98 8.32
CA PRO A 491 -20.42 25.26 8.05
C PRO A 491 -19.64 25.23 6.73
N GLU A 492 -19.64 24.12 5.98
CA GLU A 492 -18.76 23.90 4.83
C GLU A 492 -19.51 23.88 3.49
N THR A 493 -18.89 24.44 2.46
CA THR A 493 -19.39 24.44 1.07
C THR A 493 -18.22 24.36 0.09
N GLN A 494 -18.47 23.82 -1.10
CA GLN A 494 -17.51 23.72 -2.19
C GLN A 494 -17.88 24.67 -3.33
N PHE A 495 -16.86 25.32 -3.91
CA PHE A 495 -16.97 26.11 -5.13
C PHE A 495 -16.30 25.37 -6.27
N SER A 496 -17.05 25.09 -7.34
CA SER A 496 -16.55 24.41 -8.53
C SER A 496 -16.52 25.37 -9.73
N TYR A 497 -15.42 25.38 -10.49
CA TYR A 497 -15.28 26.22 -11.67
C TYR A 497 -14.35 25.61 -12.71
N THR A 498 -14.48 26.07 -13.95
CA THR A 498 -13.76 25.54 -15.10
C THR A 498 -13.02 26.65 -15.82
N LEU A 499 -11.73 26.41 -16.09
CA LEU A 499 -10.86 27.27 -16.88
C LEU A 499 -10.63 26.67 -18.26
N THR A 500 -10.68 27.49 -19.30
CA THR A 500 -10.49 27.03 -20.69
C THR A 500 -9.02 27.09 -21.14
N LYS A 501 -8.15 27.70 -20.34
CA LYS A 501 -6.71 27.90 -20.60
C LYS A 501 -5.98 28.24 -19.30
N ASP A 502 -4.67 28.13 -19.32
CA ASP A 502 -3.82 28.49 -18.19
C ASP A 502 -3.83 30.00 -17.92
N GLU A 503 -4.37 30.42 -16.77
CA GLU A 503 -4.49 31.83 -16.45
C GLU A 503 -4.44 32.14 -14.95
N ALA A 504 -4.29 33.42 -14.63
CA ALA A 504 -4.31 33.89 -13.24
C ALA A 504 -5.76 33.96 -12.73
N VAL A 505 -6.01 33.31 -11.60
CA VAL A 505 -7.31 33.19 -10.95
C VAL A 505 -7.29 33.81 -9.56
N GLU A 506 -8.38 34.51 -9.23
CA GLU A 506 -8.70 34.95 -7.87
C GLU A 506 -10.14 34.56 -7.54
N LEU A 507 -10.32 33.67 -6.55
CA LEU A 507 -11.61 33.30 -5.99
C LEU A 507 -11.70 33.89 -4.56
N ALA A 508 -12.69 34.74 -4.32
CA ALA A 508 -12.86 35.40 -3.03
C ALA A 508 -14.32 35.49 -2.58
N VAL A 509 -14.53 35.48 -1.27
CA VAL A 509 -15.82 35.65 -0.58
C VAL A 509 -15.98 37.08 -0.10
N TYR A 510 -17.18 37.62 -0.22
CA TYR A 510 -17.57 38.97 0.13
C TYR A 510 -18.85 38.97 0.96
N ASP A 511 -18.97 39.94 1.86
CA ASP A 511 -20.23 40.23 2.54
C ASP A 511 -21.19 41.05 1.65
N VAL A 512 -22.38 41.32 2.17
CA VAL A 512 -23.41 42.13 1.49
C VAL A 512 -22.99 43.59 1.22
N MET A 513 -21.95 44.08 1.90
CA MET A 513 -21.39 45.41 1.68
C MET A 513 -20.24 45.39 0.65
N GLY A 514 -19.89 44.22 0.12
CA GLY A 514 -18.79 44.04 -0.82
C GLY A 514 -17.40 44.04 -0.17
N ARG A 515 -17.30 43.89 1.15
CA ARG A 515 -16.03 43.73 1.85
C ARG A 515 -15.55 42.29 1.69
N THR A 516 -14.28 42.12 1.34
CA THR A 516 -13.66 40.79 1.26
C THR A 516 -13.60 40.16 2.64
N ILE A 517 -14.19 38.97 2.75
CA ILE A 517 -14.23 38.15 3.96
C ILE A 517 -13.09 37.12 3.93
N TYR A 518 -12.87 36.49 2.79
CA TYR A 518 -11.86 35.45 2.61
C TYR A 518 -11.38 35.42 1.17
N ILE A 519 -10.09 35.16 0.94
CA ILE A 519 -9.55 34.85 -0.40
C ILE A 519 -9.28 33.36 -0.41
N LEU A 520 -10.06 32.63 -1.18
CA LEU A 520 -10.04 31.17 -1.25
C LEU A 520 -8.89 30.67 -2.11
N TYR A 521 -8.61 31.38 -3.19
CA TYR A 521 -7.48 31.10 -4.06
C TYR A 521 -6.98 32.37 -4.75
N LYS A 522 -5.66 32.50 -4.92
CA LYS A 522 -5.03 33.56 -5.71
C LYS A 522 -3.70 33.08 -6.31
N GLY A 523 -3.68 32.80 -7.61
CA GLY A 523 -2.50 32.23 -8.27
C GLY A 523 -2.73 31.94 -9.75
N ARG A 524 -1.77 31.27 -10.40
CA ARG A 524 -1.98 30.70 -11.75
C ARG A 524 -2.51 29.28 -11.63
N GLN A 525 -3.52 28.97 -12.43
CA GLN A 525 -4.06 27.62 -12.58
C GLN A 525 -4.08 27.21 -14.04
N ARG A 526 -3.90 25.92 -14.30
CA ARG A 526 -4.00 25.35 -15.65
C ARG A 526 -5.45 25.27 -16.11
N ALA A 527 -5.65 25.17 -17.43
CA ALA A 527 -6.95 24.81 -18.00
C ALA A 527 -7.51 23.54 -17.33
N GLY A 528 -8.81 23.45 -17.08
CA GLY A 528 -9.41 22.30 -16.39
C GLY A 528 -10.47 22.69 -15.36
N ASN A 529 -11.00 21.69 -14.66
CA ASN A 529 -11.96 21.86 -13.57
C ASN A 529 -11.23 22.06 -12.24
N HIS A 530 -11.75 22.94 -11.40
CA HIS A 530 -11.14 23.33 -10.12
C HIS A 530 -12.20 23.36 -9.03
N ASN A 531 -11.86 22.82 -7.86
CA ASN A 531 -12.72 22.80 -6.69
C ASN A 531 -12.02 23.49 -5.51
N VAL A 532 -12.75 24.29 -4.74
CA VAL A 532 -12.21 24.99 -3.55
C VAL A 532 -13.22 24.93 -2.40
N LEU A 533 -12.78 24.52 -1.21
CA LEU A 533 -13.61 24.42 -0.01
C LEU A 533 -13.57 25.69 0.84
N TRP A 534 -14.67 25.98 1.55
CA TRP A 534 -14.73 27.03 2.56
C TRP A 534 -15.60 26.63 3.75
N SER A 535 -15.02 26.65 4.94
CA SER A 535 -15.68 26.29 6.21
C SER A 535 -16.34 27.48 6.94
N GLY A 536 -16.66 28.56 6.21
CA GLY A 536 -17.39 29.72 6.76
C GLY A 536 -16.56 30.56 7.75
N VAL A 537 -15.29 30.83 7.44
CA VAL A 537 -14.38 31.62 8.27
C VAL A 537 -13.87 32.89 7.56
N ASP A 538 -13.45 33.90 8.32
CA ASP A 538 -12.77 35.11 7.82
C ASP A 538 -11.24 34.93 7.73
N GLN A 539 -10.53 35.93 7.20
CA GLN A 539 -9.06 35.89 7.03
C GLN A 539 -8.27 35.68 8.34
N ASN A 540 -8.89 35.88 9.51
CA ASN A 540 -8.28 35.66 10.82
C ASN A 540 -8.72 34.31 11.42
N ASN A 541 -9.30 33.42 10.61
CA ASN A 541 -9.85 32.12 10.97
C ASN A 541 -11.02 32.18 11.98
N ASN A 542 -11.70 33.33 12.10
CA ASN A 542 -12.89 33.44 12.93
C ASN A 542 -14.13 33.03 12.12
N SER A 543 -15.04 32.30 12.77
CA SER A 543 -16.32 31.94 12.16
C SER A 543 -17.15 33.18 11.81
N VAL A 544 -17.68 33.22 10.59
CA VAL A 544 -18.57 34.32 10.15
C VAL A 544 -20.03 34.01 10.53
N PRO A 545 -20.87 35.02 10.81
CA PRO A 545 -22.25 34.79 11.24
C PRO A 545 -23.11 34.19 10.11
N SER A 546 -24.16 33.43 10.48
CA SER A 546 -25.20 32.98 9.53
C SER A 546 -25.76 34.15 8.74
N GLY A 547 -25.92 34.00 7.43
CA GLY A 547 -26.30 35.11 6.56
C GLY A 547 -26.01 34.89 5.08
N ILE A 548 -26.26 35.94 4.30
CA ILE A 548 -26.01 35.95 2.85
C ILE A 548 -24.59 36.44 2.57
N TYR A 549 -23.89 35.72 1.71
CA TYR A 549 -22.57 36.08 1.21
C TYR A 549 -22.54 35.96 -0.31
N PHE A 550 -21.49 36.50 -0.92
CA PHE A 550 -21.22 36.40 -2.34
C PHE A 550 -19.82 35.86 -2.55
N TYR A 551 -19.62 35.01 -3.55
CA TYR A 551 -18.30 34.61 -4.00
C TYR A 551 -18.09 35.08 -5.43
N ARG A 552 -16.85 35.46 -5.74
CA ARG A 552 -16.46 35.98 -7.04
C ARG A 552 -15.22 35.26 -7.53
N LEU A 553 -15.32 34.69 -8.72
CA LEU A 553 -14.21 34.14 -9.47
C LEU A 553 -13.79 35.14 -10.54
N ARG A 554 -12.51 35.52 -10.55
CA ARG A 554 -11.87 36.29 -11.61
C ARG A 554 -10.81 35.41 -12.26
N ALA A 555 -10.94 35.14 -13.55
CA ALA A 555 -9.93 34.48 -14.36
C ALA A 555 -9.61 35.42 -15.54
N GLY A 556 -8.39 35.96 -15.55
CA GLY A 556 -7.96 36.91 -16.59
C GLY A 556 -8.89 38.13 -16.71
N SER A 557 -9.57 38.26 -17.86
CA SER A 557 -10.56 39.32 -18.13
C SER A 557 -12.00 38.96 -17.72
N THR A 558 -12.26 37.70 -17.37
CA THR A 558 -13.60 37.19 -17.04
C THR A 558 -13.85 37.27 -15.54
N THR A 559 -15.05 37.68 -15.15
CA THR A 559 -15.45 37.70 -13.74
C THR A 559 -16.88 37.20 -13.60
N LYS A 560 -17.12 36.25 -12.68
CA LYS A 560 -18.44 35.76 -12.31
C LYS A 560 -18.63 35.91 -10.81
N THR A 561 -19.86 36.21 -10.40
CA THR A 561 -20.24 36.35 -8.98
C THR A 561 -21.54 35.60 -8.76
N LYS A 562 -21.62 34.85 -7.66
CA LYS A 562 -22.80 34.10 -7.26
C LYS A 562 -23.07 34.27 -5.76
N LYS A 563 -24.32 34.00 -5.36
CA LYS A 563 -24.84 34.19 -4.00
C LYS A 563 -24.85 32.87 -3.25
N MET A 564 -24.47 32.91 -1.98
CA MET A 564 -24.57 31.79 -1.06
C MET A 564 -25.23 32.17 0.27
N VAL A 565 -25.73 31.17 1.00
CA VAL A 565 -26.38 31.33 2.30
C VAL A 565 -25.72 30.40 3.31
N LEU A 566 -25.15 30.97 4.38
CA LEU A 566 -24.61 30.22 5.51
C LEU A 566 -25.69 30.11 6.60
N ASN A 567 -25.97 28.88 7.04
CA ASN A 567 -26.90 28.57 8.13
C ASN A 567 -26.17 27.80 9.23
N ARG A 568 -25.49 28.48 10.14
CA ARG A 568 -25.04 27.87 11.41
C ARG A 568 -26.14 27.88 12.46
#